data_AF-A0A1J4S9E7-F1
#
_entry.id   AF-A0A1J4S9E7-F1
#
_cell.length_a   1.000
_cell.length_b   1.000
_cell.length_c   1.000
_cell.angle_alpha   90.00
_cell.angle_beta   90.00
_cell.angle_gamma   90.00
#
_symmetry.space_group_name_H-M   'P 1'
#
loop_
_entity.id
_entity.type
_entity.pdbx_description
1 polymer ?
#
loop_
_entity_poly.entity_id
_entity_poly.type
_entity_poly.pdbx_seq_one_letter_code
_entity_poly.pdbx_strand_id
1 'polypeptide(L)'
;MRKLKHNPSIGYHAIDKTLSVMGPPGTELNPVFATKEKAREAAKRYGLEKDFFMAGELWLGGVLGVVLDDVGDIQMDGVCAQRFVRACQRNGIELNQKAVKEVDPKEQEPKYSCRQMLTL
;
A
#
# COMPACT_ATOMS: atom_id res chain seq x y z
N MET A 1 12.54 -8.81 -14.12
CA MET A 1 12.74 -7.68 -13.19
C MET A 1 14.19 -7.63 -12.70
N ARG A 2 14.81 -6.43 -12.66
CA ARG A 2 16.09 -6.22 -11.96
C ARG A 2 15.92 -6.57 -10.48
N LYS A 3 16.90 -7.25 -9.87
CA LYS A 3 16.89 -7.56 -8.45
C LYS A 3 16.88 -6.27 -7.63
N LEU A 4 15.92 -6.12 -6.71
CA LEU A 4 15.87 -4.98 -5.79
C LEU A 4 17.13 -4.99 -4.91
N LYS A 5 17.74 -3.82 -4.72
CA LYS A 5 18.85 -3.61 -3.78
C LYS A 5 18.35 -3.72 -2.34
N HIS A 6 17.12 -3.31 -2.10
CA HIS A 6 16.47 -3.31 -0.79
C HIS A 6 14.98 -3.55 -0.98
N ASN A 7 14.41 -4.55 -0.29
CA ASN A 7 12.98 -4.84 -0.33
C ASN A 7 12.41 -4.66 1.08
N PRO A 8 12.05 -3.44 1.50
CA PRO A 8 11.44 -3.22 2.80
C PRO A 8 9.95 -3.53 2.78
N SER A 9 9.40 -3.82 3.96
CA SER A 9 7.96 -3.71 4.21
C SER A 9 7.54 -2.24 4.15
N ILE A 10 6.50 -1.96 3.36
CA ILE A 10 5.93 -0.64 3.18
C ILE A 10 4.77 -0.43 4.16
N GLY A 11 3.99 -1.47 4.41
CA GLY A 11 2.87 -1.44 5.34
C GLY A 11 2.16 -2.79 5.40
N TYR A 12 0.88 -2.74 5.77
CA TYR A 12 0.09 -3.92 6.04
C TYR A 12 -1.29 -3.83 5.39
N HIS A 13 -1.71 -4.91 4.75
CA HIS A 13 -3.08 -5.12 4.29
C HIS A 13 -3.89 -5.83 5.39
N ALA A 14 -5.17 -5.49 5.47
CA ALA A 14 -6.16 -6.35 6.11
C ALA A 14 -6.53 -7.47 5.12
N ILE A 15 -6.45 -8.72 5.54
CA ILE A 15 -6.67 -9.88 4.67
C ILE A 15 -7.80 -10.72 5.25
N ASP A 16 -8.70 -11.17 4.39
CA ASP A 16 -9.83 -12.02 4.75
C ASP A 16 -9.50 -13.52 4.70
N LYS A 17 -10.48 -14.35 5.09
CA LYS A 17 -10.35 -15.81 5.09
C LYS A 17 -10.16 -16.44 3.71
N THR A 18 -10.46 -15.70 2.64
CA THR A 18 -10.22 -16.12 1.25
C THR A 18 -8.85 -15.67 0.75
N LEU A 19 -8.04 -15.05 1.61
CA LEU A 19 -6.74 -14.44 1.29
C LEU A 19 -6.84 -13.22 0.38
N SER A 20 -7.99 -12.54 0.37
CA SER A 20 -8.21 -11.31 -0.38
C SER A 20 -7.94 -10.08 0.49
N VAL A 21 -7.46 -8.99 -0.12
CA VAL A 21 -7.29 -7.69 0.56
C VAL A 21 -8.67 -7.10 0.84
N MET A 22 -8.89 -6.70 2.09
CA MET A 22 -10.11 -6.04 2.52
C MET A 22 -10.05 -4.54 2.21
N GLY A 23 -11.04 -4.06 1.46
CA GLY A 23 -11.26 -2.65 1.18
C GLY A 23 -12.59 -2.13 1.72
N PRO A 24 -12.85 -0.82 1.62
CA PRO A 24 -14.17 -0.25 1.87
C PRO A 24 -15.26 -0.93 1.00
N PRO A 25 -16.46 -1.18 1.53
CA PRO A 25 -17.53 -1.82 0.78
C PRO A 25 -17.89 -1.07 -0.52
N GLY A 26 -18.10 -1.82 -1.61
CA GLY A 26 -18.44 -1.25 -2.91
C GLY A 26 -17.27 -0.57 -3.63
N THR A 27 -16.05 -0.80 -3.19
CA THR A 27 -14.83 -0.27 -3.82
C THR A 27 -13.87 -1.39 -4.19
N GLU A 28 -13.03 -1.15 -5.19
CA GLU A 28 -11.93 -2.04 -5.59
C GLU A 28 -10.59 -1.59 -5.00
N LEU A 29 -10.64 -0.84 -3.89
CA LEU A 29 -9.45 -0.26 -3.28
C LEU A 29 -8.68 -1.32 -2.51
N ASN A 30 -7.36 -1.33 -2.69
CA ASN A 30 -6.42 -2.13 -1.91
C ASN A 30 -5.68 -1.25 -0.90
N PRO A 31 -6.25 -1.00 0.28
CA PRO A 31 -5.67 -0.09 1.27
C PRO A 31 -4.48 -0.71 1.99
N VAL A 32 -3.46 0.10 2.25
CA VAL A 32 -2.26 -0.25 3.02
C VAL A 32 -2.12 0.71 4.19
N PHE A 33 -1.86 0.12 5.36
CA PHE A 33 -1.73 0.86 6.61
C PHE A 33 -0.34 0.73 7.22
N ALA A 34 0.09 1.75 7.96
CA ALA A 34 1.43 1.80 8.54
C ALA A 34 1.75 0.70 9.56
N THR A 35 0.73 0.12 10.22
CA THR A 35 0.87 -0.89 11.28
C THR A 35 -0.15 -2.02 11.13
N LYS A 36 0.12 -3.16 11.77
CA LYS A 36 -0.79 -4.33 11.79
C LYS A 36 -2.10 -3.99 12.49
N GLU A 37 -2.03 -3.20 13.55
CA GLU A 37 -3.16 -2.77 14.36
C GLU A 37 -4.13 -1.92 13.52
N LYS A 38 -3.59 -0.96 12.75
CA LYS A 38 -4.41 -0.13 11.86
C LYS A 38 -5.07 -0.94 10.75
N ALA A 39 -4.37 -1.91 10.17
CA ALA A 39 -4.98 -2.82 9.19
C ALA A 39 -6.16 -3.59 9.81
N ARG A 40 -5.98 -4.13 11.03
CA ARG A 40 -7.07 -4.80 11.75
C ARG A 40 -8.23 -3.86 12.06
N GLU A 41 -7.95 -2.64 12.53
CA GLU A 41 -8.97 -1.63 12.80
C GLU A 41 -9.74 -1.24 11.54
N ALA A 42 -9.08 -1.19 10.38
CA ALA A 42 -9.73 -0.93 9.10
C ALA A 42 -10.78 -1.98 8.76
N ALA A 43 -10.51 -3.27 8.97
CA ALA A 43 -11.50 -4.33 8.77
C ALA A 43 -12.75 -4.10 9.63
N LYS A 44 -12.58 -3.63 10.87
CA LYS A 44 -13.71 -3.23 11.72
C LYS A 44 -14.47 -2.03 11.18
N ARG A 45 -13.76 -0.98 10.72
CA ARG A 45 -14.39 0.21 10.10
C ARG A 45 -15.19 -0.13 8.85
N TYR A 46 -14.75 -1.14 8.09
CA TYR A 46 -15.43 -1.61 6.88
C TYR A 46 -16.58 -2.58 7.17
N GLY A 47 -16.85 -2.92 8.44
CA GLY A 47 -17.87 -3.89 8.80
C GLY A 47 -17.49 -5.35 8.49
N LEU A 48 -16.21 -5.61 8.22
CA LEU A 48 -15.65 -6.92 7.82
C LEU A 48 -14.88 -7.62 8.95
N GLU A 49 -15.04 -7.18 10.20
CA GLU A 49 -14.31 -7.73 11.36
C GLU A 49 -14.45 -9.25 11.51
N LYS A 50 -15.62 -9.82 11.16
CA LYS A 50 -15.89 -11.25 11.26
C LYS A 50 -15.13 -12.08 10.21
N ASP A 51 -14.75 -11.45 9.12
CA ASP A 51 -14.05 -12.08 8.00
C ASP A 51 -12.54 -11.84 8.05
N PHE A 52 -12.09 -10.96 8.96
CA PHE A 52 -10.68 -10.66 9.16
C PHE A 52 -9.93 -11.94 9.55
N PHE A 53 -8.89 -12.24 8.77
CA PHE A 53 -8.02 -13.38 9.01
C PHE A 53 -6.67 -12.91 9.57
N MET A 54 -6.00 -11.97 8.90
CA MET A 54 -4.69 -11.48 9.33
C MET A 54 -4.35 -10.09 8.79
N ALA A 55 -3.31 -9.48 9.38
CA ALA A 55 -2.63 -8.32 8.80
C ALA A 55 -1.36 -8.79 8.06
N GLY A 56 -1.38 -8.74 6.73
CA GLY A 56 -0.28 -9.22 5.88
C GLY A 56 0.66 -8.09 5.46
N GLU A 57 1.96 -8.35 5.48
CA GLU A 57 2.98 -7.37 5.08
C GLU A 57 2.99 -7.14 3.56
N LEU A 58 2.93 -5.87 3.16
CA LEU A 58 3.16 -5.46 1.79
C LEU A 58 4.60 -4.98 1.62
N TRP A 59 5.37 -5.71 0.82
CA TRP A 59 6.76 -5.42 0.50
C TRP A 59 6.86 -4.57 -0.77
N LEU A 60 7.94 -3.81 -0.95
CA LEU A 60 8.16 -3.01 -2.17
C LEU A 60 8.01 -3.87 -3.44
N GLY A 61 8.59 -5.08 -3.45
CA GLY A 61 8.46 -6.00 -4.58
C GLY A 61 7.02 -6.40 -4.89
N GLY A 62 6.17 -6.53 -3.86
CA GLY A 62 4.74 -6.78 -4.03
C GLY A 62 4.01 -5.58 -4.64
N VAL A 63 4.34 -4.37 -4.19
CA VAL A 63 3.79 -3.12 -4.78
C VAL A 63 4.14 -3.05 -6.26
N LEU A 64 5.41 -3.25 -6.61
CA LEU A 64 5.87 -3.15 -7.99
C LEU A 64 5.26 -4.22 -8.89
N GLY A 65 5.05 -5.45 -8.39
CA GLY A 65 4.36 -6.49 -9.14
C GLY A 65 2.93 -6.08 -9.50
N VAL A 66 2.17 -5.50 -8.57
CA VAL A 66 0.82 -5.00 -8.86
C VAL A 66 0.85 -3.82 -9.83
N VAL A 67 1.71 -2.83 -9.59
CA VAL A 67 1.68 -1.60 -10.41
C VAL A 67 2.22 -1.84 -11.83
N LEU A 68 3.25 -2.69 -12.00
CA LEU A 68 3.90 -2.90 -13.30
C LEU A 68 3.27 -4.03 -14.12
N ASP A 69 2.83 -5.09 -13.45
CA ASP A 69 2.44 -6.34 -14.12
C ASP A 69 0.92 -6.62 -14.00
N ASP A 70 0.17 -5.77 -13.28
CA ASP A 70 -1.27 -5.90 -13.10
C ASP A 70 -2.00 -4.57 -13.39
N VAL A 71 -3.33 -4.63 -13.52
CA VAL A 71 -4.23 -3.50 -13.79
C VAL A 71 -4.59 -2.75 -12.48
N GLY A 72 -4.30 -3.36 -11.33
CA GLY A 72 -4.65 -2.82 -10.01
C GLY A 72 -3.85 -1.59 -9.58
N ASP A 73 -4.29 -0.99 -8.48
CA ASP A 73 -3.54 0.04 -7.75
C ASP A 73 -3.57 -0.27 -6.25
N ILE A 74 -2.61 0.29 -5.54
CA ILE A 74 -2.47 0.17 -4.10
C ILE A 74 -2.51 1.58 -3.51
N GLN A 75 -3.42 1.79 -2.56
CA GLN A 75 -3.54 3.07 -1.88
C GLN A 75 -2.84 3.03 -0.53
N MET A 76 -2.07 4.07 -0.25
CA MET A 76 -1.27 4.18 0.96
C MET A 76 -1.72 5.36 1.81
N ASP A 77 -1.65 5.17 3.14
CA ASP A 77 -1.64 6.28 4.09
C ASP A 77 -0.35 7.11 3.95
N GLY A 78 -0.26 8.25 4.63
CA GLY A 78 0.89 9.15 4.53
C GLY A 78 2.22 8.52 4.92
N VAL A 79 2.23 7.67 5.95
CA VAL A 79 3.44 7.01 6.45
C VAL A 79 3.91 5.93 5.48
N CYS A 80 2.98 5.13 4.95
CA CYS A 80 3.26 4.13 3.91
C CYS A 80 3.76 4.77 2.63
N ALA A 81 3.14 5.85 2.16
CA ALA A 81 3.58 6.60 0.99
C ALA A 81 5.03 7.11 1.16
N GLN A 82 5.37 7.65 2.33
CA GLN A 82 6.77 8.03 2.60
C GLN A 82 7.74 6.85 2.62
N ARG A 83 7.34 5.71 3.20
CA ARG A 83 8.16 4.49 3.19
C ARG A 83 8.40 4.02 1.75
N PHE A 84 7.35 4.04 0.92
CA PHE A 84 7.41 3.69 -0.49
C PHE A 84 8.36 4.60 -1.27
N VAL A 85 8.23 5.92 -1.12
CA VAL A 85 9.11 6.91 -1.76
C VAL A 85 10.58 6.65 -1.39
N ARG A 86 10.88 6.49 -0.10
CA ARG A 86 12.25 6.20 0.37
C ARG A 86 12.76 4.87 -0.18
N ALA A 87 11.92 3.85 -0.26
CA ALA A 87 12.28 2.55 -0.79
C ALA A 87 12.58 2.62 -2.31
N CYS A 88 11.77 3.36 -3.07
CA CYS A 88 11.99 3.60 -4.49
C CYS A 88 13.31 4.33 -4.73
N GLN A 89 13.57 5.42 -4.00
CA GLN A 89 14.83 6.18 -4.08
C GLN A 89 16.05 5.29 -3.81
N ARG A 90 16.01 4.44 -2.77
CA ARG A 90 17.11 3.50 -2.45
C ARG A 90 17.36 2.47 -3.55
N ASN A 91 16.32 2.12 -4.31
CA ASN A 91 16.41 1.18 -5.42
C ASN A 91 16.69 1.87 -6.77
N GLY A 92 16.77 3.20 -6.82
CA GLY A 92 16.91 3.96 -8.06
C GLY A 92 15.69 3.83 -8.97
N ILE A 93 14.50 3.67 -8.39
CA ILE A 93 13.21 3.65 -9.10
C ILE A 93 12.75 5.10 -9.25
N GLU A 94 12.38 5.46 -10.47
CA GLU A 94 11.95 6.81 -10.79
C GLU A 94 10.55 7.10 -10.23
N LEU A 95 10.39 8.31 -9.69
CA LEU A 95 9.20 8.74 -8.97
C LEU A 95 8.66 10.03 -9.57
N ASN A 96 7.33 10.11 -9.68
CA ASN A 96 6.63 11.32 -10.09
C ASN A 96 6.76 12.39 -8.99
N GLN A 97 7.68 13.32 -9.18
CA GLN A 97 8.00 14.34 -8.18
C GLN A 97 6.84 15.28 -7.85
N LYS A 98 5.83 15.40 -8.72
CA LYS A 98 4.61 16.19 -8.41
C LYS A 98 3.78 15.47 -7.35
N ALA A 99 3.42 14.21 -7.60
CA ALA A 99 2.65 13.38 -6.67
C ALA A 99 3.39 13.19 -5.32
N VAL A 100 4.70 12.98 -5.35
CA VAL A 100 5.50 12.82 -4.12
C VAL A 100 5.46 14.06 -3.22
N LYS A 101 5.39 15.27 -3.79
CA LYS A 101 5.31 16.52 -3.00
C LYS A 101 3.98 16.70 -2.27
N GLU A 102 2.94 16.01 -2.71
CA GLU A 102 1.59 16.06 -2.12
C GLU A 102 1.43 15.07 -0.95
N VAL A 103 2.44 14.24 -0.69
CA VAL A 103 2.42 13.28 0.42
C VAL A 103 2.54 14.02 1.76
N ASP A 104 1.46 14.00 2.52
CA ASP A 104 1.43 14.44 3.91
C ASP A 104 1.60 13.21 4.83
N PRO A 105 2.69 13.11 5.62
CA PRO A 105 2.88 12.00 6.56
C PRO A 105 1.79 11.88 7.63
N LYS A 106 1.02 12.94 7.87
CA LYS A 106 -0.06 12.94 8.87
C LYS A 106 -1.36 12.33 8.34
N GLU A 107 -1.49 12.12 7.03
CA GLU A 107 -2.64 11.45 6.45
C GLU A 107 -2.75 10.03 7.01
N GLN A 108 -3.92 9.73 7.59
CA GLN A 108 -4.21 8.45 8.22
C GLN A 108 -5.00 7.52 7.31
N GLU A 109 -5.70 8.08 6.31
CA GLU A 109 -6.51 7.31 5.38
C GLU A 109 -5.76 7.00 4.08
N PRO A 110 -5.87 5.77 3.57
CA PRO A 110 -5.27 5.39 2.30
C PRO A 110 -5.86 6.22 1.15
N LYS A 111 -5.03 7.09 0.55
CA LYS A 111 -5.43 7.91 -0.60
C LYS A 111 -4.33 8.09 -1.65
N TYR A 112 -3.08 7.85 -1.28
CA TYR A 112 -1.95 8.03 -2.18
C TYR A 112 -1.81 6.79 -3.08
N SER A 113 -2.07 6.97 -4.36
CA SER A 113 -1.90 5.94 -5.40
C SER A 113 -0.43 5.63 -5.62
N CYS A 114 -0.05 4.36 -5.53
CA CYS A 114 1.32 3.93 -5.86
C CYS A 114 1.64 4.17 -7.33
N ARG A 115 0.66 3.92 -8.21
CA ARG A 115 0.79 4.15 -9.65
C ARG A 115 1.05 5.62 -9.96
N GLN A 116 0.30 6.54 -9.35
CA GLN A 116 0.49 7.99 -9.55
C GLN A 116 1.84 8.50 -9.02
N MET A 117 2.37 7.88 -7.96
CA MET A 117 3.67 8.23 -7.39
C MET A 117 4.86 7.76 -8.23
N LEU A 118 4.67 6.85 -9.18
CA LEU A 118 5.68 6.40 -10.12
C LEU A 118 5.56 7.16 -11.45
N THR A 119 6.63 7.22 -12.26
CA THR A 119 6.65 7.89 -13.58
C THR A 119 6.21 7.00 -14.75
N LEU A 120 5.46 5.94 -14.47
CA LEU A 120 5.11 4.90 -15.43
C LEU A 120 4.21 5.39 -16.57
#